data_AF-A0A0H2M4I8-F1
#
_entry.id   AF-A0A0H2M4I8-F1
#
_cell.length_a   1.000
_cell.length_b   1.000
_cell.length_c   1.000
_cell.angle_alpha   90.00
_cell.angle_beta   90.00
_cell.angle_gamma   90.00
#
_symmetry.space_group_name_H-M   'P 1'
#
loop_
_entity.id
_entity.type
_entity.pdbx_description
1 polymer ?
#
loop_
_entity_poly.entity_id
_entity_poly.type
_entity_poly.pdbx_seq_one_letter_code
_entity_poly.pdbx_strand_id
1 'polypeptide(L)'
;MNDSSSKAFVSTRALILAAGVVLMQALGAGAWAQGTGEADPSQAKARPAPQTTPSERAAARKERMAQGRQVARGAQLSEGDPKPSAQARLSRAERQAESARRLQANRQANRRGELARGGNADAPESGRR
;
A
#
# COMPACT_ATOMS: atom_id res chain seq x y z
N MET A 1 -36.68 45.00 -1.19
CA MET A 1 -35.50 44.25 -1.65
C MET A 1 -35.60 42.81 -1.14
N ASN A 2 -36.04 41.93 -2.04
CA ASN A 2 -35.82 40.48 -2.19
C ASN A 2 -35.51 39.62 -0.96
N ASP A 3 -36.54 38.93 -0.43
CA ASP A 3 -36.41 37.76 0.45
C ASP A 3 -36.92 36.46 -0.21
N SER A 4 -36.72 36.34 -1.54
CA SER A 4 -37.07 35.12 -2.31
C SER A 4 -35.94 34.09 -2.39
N SER A 5 -34.72 34.42 -1.95
CA SER A 5 -33.55 33.54 -2.13
C SER A 5 -33.46 32.43 -1.09
N SER A 6 -33.93 32.62 0.14
CA SER A 6 -33.74 31.63 1.22
C SER A 6 -34.65 30.40 1.10
N LYS A 7 -35.82 30.51 0.45
CA LYS A 7 -36.74 29.38 0.22
C LYS A 7 -36.31 28.47 -0.94
N ALA A 8 -35.59 29.02 -1.91
CA ALA A 8 -35.05 28.27 -3.04
C ALA A 8 -33.93 27.29 -2.62
N PHE A 9 -33.09 27.66 -1.65
CA PHE A 9 -31.99 26.77 -1.22
C PHE A 9 -32.45 25.56 -0.39
N VAL A 10 -33.50 25.72 0.42
CA VAL A 10 -34.04 24.62 1.24
C VAL A 10 -34.74 23.57 0.36
N SER A 11 -35.47 24.02 -0.67
CA SER A 11 -36.15 23.12 -1.61
C SER A 11 -35.19 22.32 -2.49
N THR A 12 -34.10 22.93 -2.97
CA THR A 12 -33.08 22.22 -3.77
C THR A 12 -32.32 21.17 -2.95
N ARG A 13 -31.99 21.45 -1.69
CA ARG A 13 -31.37 20.47 -0.78
C ARG A 13 -32.31 19.32 -0.44
N ALA A 14 -33.59 19.60 -0.21
CA ALA A 14 -34.60 18.56 0.02
C ALA A 14 -34.81 17.69 -1.21
N LEU A 15 -34.79 18.26 -2.42
CA LEU A 15 -34.89 17.52 -3.68
C LEU A 15 -33.66 16.62 -3.93
N ILE A 16 -32.45 17.11 -3.63
CA ILE A 16 -31.21 16.31 -3.76
C ILE A 16 -31.21 15.13 -2.78
N LEU A 17 -31.64 15.34 -1.53
CA LEU A 17 -31.76 14.26 -0.54
C LEU A 17 -32.84 13.24 -0.92
N ALA A 18 -34.00 13.69 -1.40
CA ALA A 18 -35.07 12.79 -1.83
C ALA A 18 -34.67 11.97 -3.07
N ALA A 19 -33.97 12.58 -4.04
CA ALA A 19 -33.44 11.87 -5.21
C ALA A 19 -32.37 10.83 -4.83
N GLY A 20 -31.53 11.12 -3.83
CA GLY A 20 -30.52 10.18 -3.32
C GLY A 20 -31.11 8.93 -2.67
N VAL A 21 -32.24 9.06 -1.95
CA VAL A 21 -32.90 7.92 -1.28
C VAL A 21 -33.61 7.01 -2.28
N VAL A 22 -34.21 7.57 -3.34
CA VAL A 22 -34.83 6.77 -4.42
C VAL A 22 -33.77 6.00 -5.22
N LEU A 23 -32.60 6.61 -5.48
CA LEU A 23 -31.50 5.93 -6.16
C LEU A 23 -30.93 4.76 -5.34
N MET A 24 -30.86 4.91 -4.01
CA MET A 24 -30.45 3.81 -3.13
C MET A 24 -31.46 2.65 -3.08
N GLN A 25 -32.78 2.93 -3.12
CA GLN A 25 -33.79 1.88 -3.19
C GLN A 25 -33.75 1.12 -4.53
N ALA A 26 -33.42 1.79 -5.64
CA ALA A 26 -33.25 1.15 -6.94
C ALA A 26 -31.99 0.27 -7.04
N LEU A 27 -30.93 0.59 -6.26
CA LEU A 27 -29.69 -0.20 -6.23
C LEU A 27 -29.72 -1.37 -5.24
N GLY A 28 -30.60 -1.34 -4.23
CA GLY A 28 -30.69 -2.37 -3.18
C GLY A 28 -31.40 -3.66 -3.59
N ALA A 29 -32.23 -3.64 -4.64
CA ALA A 29 -33.07 -4.79 -5.01
C ALA A 29 -32.39 -5.81 -5.94
N GLY A 30 -31.20 -5.54 -6.46
CA GLY A 30 -30.55 -6.37 -7.49
C GLY A 30 -29.57 -7.44 -6.98
N ALA A 31 -29.17 -7.41 -5.70
CA ALA A 31 -28.03 -8.20 -5.23
C ALA A 31 -28.39 -9.55 -4.57
N TRP A 32 -29.67 -9.86 -4.36
CA TRP A 32 -30.10 -11.05 -3.59
C TRP A 32 -31.08 -11.97 -4.33
N ALA A 33 -31.18 -11.86 -5.65
CA ALA A 33 -31.81 -12.88 -6.48
C ALA A 33 -30.72 -13.78 -7.08
N GLN A 34 -30.06 -14.58 -6.25
CA GLN A 34 -29.41 -15.81 -6.72
C GLN A 34 -30.53 -16.80 -7.09
N GLY A 35 -31.18 -16.54 -8.23
CA GLY A 35 -32.12 -17.47 -8.83
C GLY A 35 -31.37 -18.71 -9.26
N THR A 36 -31.85 -19.88 -8.84
CA THR A 36 -31.49 -21.19 -9.37
C THR A 36 -32.05 -21.34 -10.79
N GLY A 37 -31.59 -20.50 -11.69
CA GLY A 37 -31.86 -20.57 -13.12
C GLY A 37 -30.66 -21.23 -13.79
N GLU A 38 -30.93 -22.28 -14.57
CA GLU A 38 -29.97 -22.92 -15.44
C GLU A 38 -29.25 -21.85 -16.26
N ALA A 39 -27.95 -21.67 -16.01
CA ALA A 39 -27.18 -20.63 -16.66
C ALA A 39 -27.09 -20.94 -18.15
N ASP A 40 -27.62 -20.05 -18.98
CA ASP A 40 -27.42 -20.06 -20.43
C ASP A 40 -25.91 -20.18 -20.73
N PRO A 41 -25.45 -21.24 -21.41
CA PRO A 41 -24.02 -21.46 -21.65
C PRO A 41 -23.39 -20.37 -22.53
N SER A 42 -24.19 -19.54 -23.21
CA SER A 42 -23.72 -18.39 -23.98
C SER A 42 -23.43 -17.14 -23.10
N GLN A 43 -24.00 -17.08 -21.89
CA GLN A 43 -23.83 -16.01 -20.90
C GLN A 43 -22.90 -16.43 -19.74
N ALA A 44 -22.51 -17.72 -19.70
CA ALA A 44 -21.60 -18.23 -18.70
C ALA A 44 -20.20 -17.59 -18.86
N LYS A 45 -19.73 -16.91 -17.81
CA LYS A 45 -18.36 -16.39 -17.74
C LYS A 45 -17.37 -17.50 -18.11
N ALA A 46 -16.47 -17.20 -19.04
CA ALA A 46 -15.45 -18.16 -19.50
C ALA A 46 -14.77 -18.82 -18.30
N ARG A 47 -14.55 -20.15 -18.40
CA ARG A 47 -13.89 -20.94 -17.36
C ARG A 47 -12.58 -20.26 -16.94
N PRO A 48 -12.29 -20.12 -15.63
CA PRO A 48 -11.04 -19.51 -15.19
C PRO A 48 -9.85 -20.23 -15.82
N ALA A 49 -8.91 -19.44 -16.34
CA ALA A 49 -7.70 -19.95 -16.96
C ALA A 49 -6.95 -20.92 -16.02
N PRO A 50 -6.27 -21.94 -16.55
CA PRO A 50 -5.49 -22.87 -15.73
C PRO A 50 -4.43 -22.11 -14.91
N GLN A 51 -4.19 -22.57 -13.68
CA GLN A 51 -3.18 -21.97 -12.82
C GLN A 51 -1.79 -22.17 -13.44
N THR A 52 -0.98 -21.11 -13.44
CA THR A 52 0.41 -21.18 -13.92
C THR A 52 1.25 -22.09 -13.03
N THR A 53 2.19 -22.80 -13.63
CA THR A 53 3.14 -23.65 -12.90
C THR A 53 4.20 -22.80 -12.17
N PRO A 54 4.87 -23.32 -11.13
CA PRO A 54 5.98 -22.61 -10.48
C PRO A 54 7.12 -22.22 -11.43
N SER A 55 7.41 -23.06 -12.43
CA SER A 55 8.43 -22.81 -13.45
C SER A 55 8.05 -21.66 -14.38
N GLU A 56 6.80 -21.60 -14.82
CA GLU A 56 6.26 -20.47 -15.62
C GLU A 56 6.34 -19.16 -14.83
N ARG A 57 5.98 -19.16 -13.54
CA ARG A 57 6.10 -17.97 -12.70
C ARG A 57 7.56 -17.54 -12.52
N ALA A 58 8.49 -18.49 -12.39
CA ALA A 58 9.91 -18.20 -12.28
C ALA A 58 10.47 -17.60 -13.58
N ALA A 59 10.08 -18.14 -14.74
CA ALA A 59 10.44 -17.61 -16.05
C ALA A 59 9.91 -16.18 -16.24
N ALA A 60 8.63 -15.93 -15.95
CA ALA A 60 8.03 -14.61 -16.02
C ALA A 60 8.68 -13.59 -15.06
N ARG A 61 9.15 -14.02 -13.88
CA ARG A 61 9.94 -13.16 -12.97
C ARG A 61 11.30 -12.81 -13.56
N LYS A 62 12.01 -13.78 -14.15
CA LYS A 62 13.31 -13.55 -14.80
C LYS A 62 13.18 -12.57 -15.96
N GLU A 63 12.14 -12.72 -16.77
CA GLU A 63 11.86 -11.83 -17.89
C GLU A 63 11.57 -10.40 -17.44
N ARG A 64 10.68 -10.21 -16.46
CA ARG A 64 10.42 -8.88 -15.87
C ARG A 64 11.68 -8.23 -15.30
N MET A 65 12.54 -9.01 -14.65
CA MET A 65 13.82 -8.50 -14.13
C MET A 65 14.79 -8.11 -15.26
N ALA A 66 14.83 -8.87 -16.36
CA ALA A 66 15.65 -8.53 -17.52
C ALA A 66 15.17 -7.24 -18.19
N GLN A 67 13.86 -7.11 -18.41
CA GLN A 67 13.24 -5.89 -18.96
C GLN A 67 13.50 -4.68 -18.04
N GLY A 68 13.26 -4.82 -16.73
CA GLY A 68 13.53 -3.74 -15.76
C GLY A 68 15.01 -3.32 -15.73
N ARG A 69 15.95 -4.26 -15.88
CA ARG A 69 17.38 -3.95 -15.99
C ARG A 69 17.72 -3.19 -17.27
N GLN A 70 17.09 -3.54 -18.40
CA GLN A 70 17.29 -2.82 -19.66
C GLN A 70 16.74 -1.40 -19.58
N VAL A 71 15.54 -1.21 -19.00
CA VAL A 71 14.94 0.11 -18.77
C VAL A 71 15.78 0.96 -17.81
N ALA A 72 16.35 0.36 -16.75
CA ALA A 72 17.22 1.07 -15.82
C ALA A 72 18.58 1.48 -16.41
N ARG A 73 19.07 0.75 -17.43
CA ARG A 73 20.32 1.04 -18.15
C ARG A 73 20.14 1.99 -19.33
N GLY A 74 18.92 2.07 -19.88
CA GLY A 74 18.58 3.05 -20.91
C GLY A 74 18.73 4.48 -20.41
N ALA A 75 18.74 5.43 -21.35
CA ALA A 75 18.76 6.85 -21.01
C ALA A 75 17.48 7.19 -20.24
N GLN A 76 17.57 7.25 -18.91
CA GLN A 76 16.49 7.74 -18.08
C GLN A 76 16.43 9.25 -18.29
N LEU A 77 15.55 9.68 -19.19
CA LEU A 77 15.13 11.07 -19.38
C LEU A 77 14.39 11.51 -18.11
N SER A 78 15.16 11.84 -17.07
CA SER A 78 14.63 12.38 -15.82
C SER A 78 14.65 13.90 -15.92
N GLU A 79 13.49 14.53 -16.07
CA GLU A 79 13.28 15.98 -15.80
C GLU A 79 13.22 16.24 -14.29
N GLY A 80 14.13 15.64 -13.53
CA GLY A 80 14.12 15.66 -12.08
C GLY A 80 15.48 15.30 -11.53
N ASP A 81 15.73 15.74 -10.29
CA ASP A 81 17.00 15.83 -9.57
C ASP A 81 18.08 14.83 -10.05
N PRO A 82 19.32 15.31 -10.28
CA PRO A 82 20.39 14.46 -10.77
C PRO A 82 20.54 13.25 -9.86
N LYS A 83 20.61 12.06 -10.45
CA LYS A 83 20.93 10.83 -9.72
C LYS A 83 22.17 11.10 -8.85
N PRO A 84 22.10 10.83 -7.53
CA PRO A 84 23.24 11.00 -6.67
C PRO A 84 24.43 10.23 -7.24
N SER A 85 25.59 10.89 -7.31
CA SER A 85 26.82 10.24 -7.73
C SER A 85 27.11 9.06 -6.80
N ALA A 86 27.62 7.97 -7.37
CA ALA A 86 27.99 6.81 -6.58
C ALA A 86 29.12 7.20 -5.60
N GLN A 87 28.79 7.31 -4.32
CA GLN A 87 29.78 7.56 -3.28
C GLN A 87 30.73 6.38 -3.15
N ALA A 88 31.98 6.66 -2.78
CA ALA A 88 32.96 5.62 -2.47
C ALA A 88 32.40 4.72 -1.37
N ARG A 89 32.42 3.40 -1.63
CA ARG A 89 32.01 2.42 -0.61
C ARG A 89 33.02 2.47 0.54
N LEU A 90 32.51 2.62 1.75
CA LEU A 90 33.32 2.44 2.96
C LEU A 90 34.05 1.09 2.91
N SER A 91 35.33 1.12 3.27
CA SER A 91 36.13 -0.07 3.45
C SER A 91 35.48 -1.00 4.48
N ARG A 92 35.86 -2.28 4.47
CA ARG A 92 35.34 -3.25 5.45
C ARG A 92 35.66 -2.81 6.89
N ALA A 93 36.85 -2.25 7.13
CA ALA A 93 37.28 -1.78 8.43
C ALA A 93 36.42 -0.60 8.93
N GLU A 94 36.16 0.38 8.06
CA GLU A 94 35.31 1.53 8.40
C GLU A 94 33.87 1.10 8.73
N ARG A 95 33.30 0.18 7.94
CA ARG A 95 31.95 -0.37 8.22
C ARG A 95 31.88 -1.09 9.57
N GLN A 96 32.93 -1.84 9.92
CA GLN A 96 33.00 -2.52 11.22
C GLN A 96 33.12 -1.51 12.37
N ALA A 97 33.98 -0.49 12.21
CA ALA A 97 34.15 0.56 13.20
C ALA A 97 32.85 1.34 13.44
N GLU A 98 32.14 1.70 12.37
CA GLU A 98 30.85 2.38 12.45
C GLU A 98 29.79 1.50 13.11
N SER A 99 29.70 0.22 12.73
CA SER A 99 28.77 -0.73 13.34
C SER A 99 29.04 -0.90 14.84
N ALA A 100 30.32 -0.96 15.25
CA ALA A 100 30.71 -1.02 16.65
C ALA A 100 30.31 0.25 17.41
N ARG A 101 30.47 1.44 16.81
CA ARG A 101 30.00 2.71 17.40
C ARG A 101 28.49 2.72 17.60
N ARG A 102 27.72 2.30 16.59
CA ARG A 102 26.24 2.19 16.67
C ARG A 102 25.81 1.22 17.78
N LEU A 103 26.48 0.08 17.89
CA LEU A 103 26.19 -0.91 18.94
C LEU A 103 26.49 -0.35 20.33
N GLN A 104 27.60 0.38 20.52
CA GLN A 104 27.93 1.00 21.80
C GLN A 104 26.89 2.06 22.19
N ALA A 105 26.48 2.92 21.25
CA ALA A 105 25.42 3.90 21.48
C ALA A 105 24.10 3.22 21.89
N ASN A 106 23.69 2.17 21.17
CA ASN A 106 22.50 1.39 21.51
C ASN A 106 22.60 0.74 22.89
N ARG A 107 23.77 0.22 23.28
CA ARG A 107 23.98 -0.34 24.63
C ARG A 107 23.85 0.73 25.72
N GLN A 108 24.36 1.93 25.48
CA GLN A 108 24.23 3.05 26.43
C GLN A 108 22.77 3.49 26.55
N ALA A 109 22.07 3.68 25.43
CA ALA A 109 20.64 3.99 25.41
C ALA A 109 19.82 2.90 26.11
N ASN A 110 20.16 1.62 25.90
CA ASN A 110 19.49 0.50 26.56
C ASN A 110 19.67 0.54 28.09
N ARG A 111 20.90 0.81 28.57
CA ARG A 111 21.18 0.96 30.01
C ARG A 111 20.42 2.12 30.65
N ARG A 112 20.21 3.21 29.89
CA ARG A 112 19.46 4.39 30.33
C ARG A 112 17.94 4.24 30.19
N GLY A 113 17.46 3.16 29.58
CA GLY A 113 16.04 2.97 29.31
C GLY A 113 15.49 3.91 28.22
N GLU A 114 16.35 4.50 27.40
CA GLU A 114 15.95 5.46 26.34
C GLU A 114 15.43 4.76 25.07
N LEU A 115 15.46 3.43 25.01
CA LEU A 115 14.92 2.66 23.89
C LEU A 115 13.39 2.59 24.00
N ALA A 116 12.70 3.07 22.96
CA ALA A 116 11.23 3.11 22.92
C ALA A 116 10.53 1.74 22.96
N ARG A 117 11.24 0.65 22.63
CA ARG A 117 10.76 -0.73 22.75
C ARG A 117 11.92 -1.72 22.83
N GLY A 118 11.78 -2.76 23.64
CA GLY A 118 12.70 -3.89 23.74
C GLY A 118 14.00 -3.54 24.47
N GLY A 119 13.99 -2.46 25.26
CA GLY A 119 15.08 -2.12 26.16
C GLY A 119 14.91 -2.76 27.54
N ASN A 120 15.91 -2.58 28.41
CA ASN A 120 15.91 -3.07 29.79
C ASN A 120 14.74 -2.50 30.62
N ALA A 121 14.20 -1.34 30.22
CA ALA A 121 13.00 -0.73 30.82
C ALA A 121 11.72 -1.54 30.54
N ASP A 122 11.67 -2.26 29.41
CA ASP A 122 10.54 -3.12 29.04
C ASP A 122 10.71 -4.57 29.52
N ALA A 123 11.86 -4.92 30.12
CA ALA A 123 12.15 -6.27 30.58
C ALA A 123 11.53 -6.49 31.98
N PRO A 124 10.58 -7.43 32.15
CA PRO A 124 9.83 -7.62 33.41
C PRO A 124 10.67 -8.19 34.57
N GLU A 125 11.91 -8.59 34.29
CA GLU A 125 12.86 -9.18 35.24
C GLU A 125 13.83 -8.17 35.86
N SER A 126 13.90 -6.94 35.34
CA SER A 126 14.79 -5.89 35.89
C SER A 126 14.22 -5.20 37.13
N GLY A 127 12.92 -5.36 37.41
CA GLY A 127 12.23 -4.79 38.59
C GLY A 127 12.15 -5.69 39.82
N ARG A 128 12.76 -6.89 39.79
CA ARG A 128 12.84 -7.80 40.96
C ARG A 128 14.28 -7.89 41.47
N ARG A 129 14.73 -6.85 42.17
CA ARG A 129 15.81 -6.92 43.16
C ARG A 129 15.53 -5.95 44.28
#